data_AF-A0A341AKX8-F1
#
_entry.id   AF-A0A341AKX8-F1
#
_cell.length_a   1.000
_cell.length_b   1.000
_cell.length_c   1.000
_cell.angle_alpha   90.00
_cell.angle_beta   90.00
_cell.angle_gamma   90.00
#
_symmetry.space_group_name_H-M   'P 1'
#
loop_
_entity.id
_entity.type
_entity.pdbx_description
1 polymer ?
#
loop_
_entity_poly.entity_id
_entity_poly.type
_entity_poly.pdbx_seq_one_letter_code
_entity_poly.pdbx_strand_id
1 'polypeptide(L)'
;MLSSNARTRQLNGTCASSVDMELFLHYSLIPSLFIILVLSLLQRREHHRQRDDASYLLGNRFRMIIPLDFVGTFRNRWSYGVAFGATANKVMFLFSEGYQPLQVPQWAQAFVLLIGGIEVGLSHFPFFACLSSEFRLVSSILGFSYSLIWFAVTTLHITQCPHGQFVGKYETVVFYWPSLLCLAFLLGRFLYMFVKSLRVHLGWELQTEEKPFLEVHQAEHVKQLLRKCPLQ
;
A
#
# COMPACT_ATOMS: atom_id res chain seq x y z
N MET A 1 -52.58 -11.57 2.64
CA MET A 1 -52.60 -10.35 1.80
C MET A 1 -51.68 -9.32 2.46
N LEU A 2 -50.50 -9.09 1.87
CA LEU A 2 -49.50 -8.13 2.31
C LEU A 2 -49.95 -6.73 1.89
N SER A 3 -50.33 -5.88 2.85
CA SER A 3 -50.55 -4.47 2.56
C SER A 3 -49.23 -3.72 2.65
N SER A 4 -48.70 -3.43 1.46
CA SER A 4 -47.89 -2.26 1.15
C SER A 4 -48.28 -1.07 2.01
N ASN A 5 -47.34 -0.54 2.80
CA ASN A 5 -47.35 0.87 3.13
C ASN A 5 -45.92 1.41 3.04
N ALA A 6 -45.73 2.12 1.94
CA ALA A 6 -44.50 2.70 1.50
C ALA A 6 -44.02 3.80 2.46
N ARG A 7 -42.70 3.95 2.46
CA ARG A 7 -41.96 5.22 2.37
C ARG A 7 -42.62 6.41 3.08
N THR A 8 -42.04 6.77 4.23
CA THR A 8 -41.50 8.11 4.55
C THR A 8 -41.36 8.21 6.07
N ARG A 9 -40.45 7.43 6.67
CA ARG A 9 -39.96 7.72 8.01
C ARG A 9 -38.58 8.37 7.87
N GLN A 10 -38.63 9.70 7.79
CA GLN A 10 -37.62 10.66 8.24
C GLN A 10 -36.17 10.16 8.24
N LEU A 11 -35.45 10.44 7.15
CA LEU A 11 -33.99 10.33 7.07
C LEU A 11 -33.33 11.64 7.55
N ASN A 12 -33.66 12.09 8.76
CA ASN A 12 -32.95 13.16 9.48
C ASN A 12 -32.14 12.54 10.64
N GLY A 13 -31.45 11.45 10.36
CA GLY A 13 -30.40 10.93 11.23
C GLY A 13 -29.07 11.25 10.57
N THR A 14 -28.30 12.16 11.15
CA THR A 14 -26.86 12.26 10.86
C THR A 14 -26.29 10.85 11.08
N CYS A 15 -25.89 10.17 10.01
CA CYS A 15 -25.24 8.87 10.13
C CYS A 15 -23.87 9.13 10.76
N ALA A 16 -23.79 9.07 12.09
CA ALA A 16 -22.54 9.13 12.82
C ALA A 16 -21.84 7.80 12.57
N SER A 17 -20.99 7.77 11.54
CA SER A 17 -20.03 6.67 11.39
C SER A 17 -19.29 6.54 12.72
N SER A 18 -19.25 5.34 13.30
CA SER A 18 -18.47 5.12 14.52
C SER A 18 -16.96 5.18 14.25
N VAL A 19 -16.57 5.29 12.98
CA VAL A 19 -15.19 5.31 12.50
C VAL A 19 -14.93 6.63 11.80
N ASP A 20 -14.21 7.52 12.48
CA ASP A 20 -13.62 8.70 11.85
C ASP A 20 -12.38 8.28 11.05
N MET A 21 -12.48 8.37 9.73
CA MET A 21 -11.42 7.95 8.80
C MET A 21 -10.12 8.74 8.93
N GLU A 22 -10.20 9.98 9.43
CA GLU A 22 -9.07 10.85 9.73
C GLU A 22 -8.38 10.43 11.03
N LEU A 23 -9.16 10.19 12.08
CA LEU A 23 -8.65 9.68 13.36
C LEU A 23 -8.01 8.29 13.17
N PHE A 24 -8.64 7.43 12.37
CA PHE A 24 -8.08 6.14 12.00
C PHE A 24 -6.74 6.29 11.25
N LEU A 25 -6.62 7.28 10.36
CA LEU A 25 -5.39 7.56 9.64
C LEU A 25 -4.27 7.97 10.62
N HIS A 26 -4.56 8.87 11.56
CA HIS A 26 -3.62 9.27 12.61
C HIS A 26 -3.18 8.07 13.45
N TYR A 27 -4.11 7.23 13.91
CA TYR A 27 -3.77 6.02 14.68
C TYR A 27 -2.99 4.99 13.84
N SER A 28 -3.22 4.92 12.53
CA SER A 28 -2.53 4.02 11.62
C SER A 28 -1.05 4.37 11.38
N LEU A 29 -0.61 5.57 11.78
CA LEU A 29 0.80 5.97 11.75
C LEU A 29 1.65 5.17 12.73
N ILE A 30 1.12 4.83 13.90
CA ILE A 30 1.84 4.09 14.92
C ILE A 30 2.25 2.69 14.40
N PRO A 31 1.32 1.85 13.88
CA PRO A 31 1.70 0.58 13.29
C PRO A 31 2.52 0.74 12.01
N SER A 32 2.34 1.81 11.22
CA SER A 32 3.14 2.02 10.02
C SER A 32 4.61 2.27 10.35
N LEU A 33 4.90 3.18 11.29
CA LEU A 33 6.25 3.46 11.78
C LEU A 33 6.88 2.23 12.43
N PHE A 34 6.09 1.43 13.16
CA PHE A 34 6.56 0.18 13.73
C PHE A 34 7.01 -0.82 12.65
N ILE A 35 6.19 -1.03 11.60
CA ILE A 35 6.54 -1.93 10.49
C ILE A 35 7.81 -1.44 9.79
N ILE A 36 7.92 -0.14 9.51
CA ILE A 36 9.10 0.46 8.88
C ILE A 36 10.35 0.22 9.73
N LEU A 37 10.24 0.44 11.05
CA LEU A 37 11.35 0.23 11.98
C LEU A 37 11.78 -1.25 12.01
N VAL A 38 10.84 -2.18 12.12
CA VAL A 38 11.12 -3.62 12.13
C VAL A 38 11.83 -4.05 10.85
N LEU A 39 11.29 -3.67 9.68
CA LEU A 39 11.91 -4.00 8.40
C LEU A 39 13.30 -3.36 8.25
N SER A 40 13.51 -2.16 8.80
CA SER A 40 14.78 -1.43 8.73
C SER A 40 15.85 -2.13 9.58
N LEU A 41 15.46 -2.60 10.77
CA LEU A 41 16.34 -3.38 11.63
C LEU A 41 16.70 -4.74 11.00
N LEU A 42 15.73 -5.42 10.36
CA LEU A 42 15.99 -6.68 9.68
C LEU A 42 16.94 -6.50 8.49
N GLN A 43 16.72 -5.49 7.65
CA GLN A 43 17.62 -5.18 6.54
C GLN A 43 19.02 -4.79 7.02
N ARG A 44 19.12 -4.01 8.10
CA ARG A 44 20.41 -3.67 8.71
C ARG A 44 21.17 -4.92 9.17
N ARG A 45 20.48 -5.89 9.77
CA ARG A 45 21.09 -7.15 10.25
C ARG A 45 21.65 -7.98 9.10
N GLU A 46 20.90 -8.15 8.02
CA GLU A 46 21.37 -8.92 6.86
C GLU A 46 22.54 -8.22 6.17
N HIS A 47 22.44 -6.91 5.98
CA HIS A 47 23.52 -6.18 5.33
C HIS A 47 24.78 -6.16 6.20
N HIS A 48 24.68 -6.14 7.53
CA HIS A 48 25.85 -6.37 8.38
C HIS A 48 26.43 -7.77 8.18
N ARG A 49 25.58 -8.80 8.21
CA ARG A 49 25.98 -10.20 7.98
C ARG A 49 26.67 -10.40 6.63
N GLN A 50 26.23 -9.69 5.58
CA GLN A 50 26.83 -9.75 4.24
C GLN A 50 28.03 -8.80 4.07
N ARG A 51 28.16 -7.76 4.89
CA ARG A 51 29.24 -6.75 4.84
C ARG A 51 30.43 -7.08 5.73
N ASP A 52 30.25 -7.97 6.71
CA ASP A 52 31.34 -8.55 7.50
C ASP A 52 32.39 -9.27 6.62
N ASP A 53 32.06 -9.63 5.37
CA ASP A 53 32.99 -10.19 4.39
C ASP A 53 33.75 -9.15 3.53
N ALA A 54 33.39 -7.86 3.51
CA ALA A 54 33.97 -6.93 2.51
C ALA A 54 34.21 -5.46 2.90
N SER A 55 33.62 -4.87 3.94
CA SER A 55 33.99 -3.47 4.28
C SER A 55 33.45 -2.95 5.62
N TYR A 56 34.30 -2.97 6.63
CA TYR A 56 34.08 -2.41 7.97
C TYR A 56 34.18 -0.87 8.06
N LEU A 57 34.38 -0.15 6.95
CA LEU A 57 34.79 1.27 6.99
C LEU A 57 33.79 2.31 6.46
N LEU A 58 32.62 1.94 5.94
CA LEU A 58 31.69 2.95 5.38
C LEU A 58 30.35 3.04 6.13
N GLY A 59 30.38 3.85 7.20
CA GLY A 59 29.33 4.82 7.47
C GLY A 59 28.10 4.33 8.25
N ASN A 60 28.09 4.64 9.54
CA ASN A 60 27.03 4.43 10.52
C ASN A 60 25.75 5.28 10.27
N ARG A 61 25.34 5.49 9.02
CA ARG A 61 24.11 6.23 8.69
C ARG A 61 22.92 5.26 8.70
N PHE A 62 21.82 5.65 9.37
CA PHE A 62 20.54 4.96 9.28
C PHE A 62 20.15 4.86 7.80
N ARG A 63 20.35 3.68 7.21
CA ARG A 63 19.99 3.43 5.83
C ARG A 63 18.50 3.13 5.83
N MET A 64 17.71 4.19 5.66
CA MET A 64 16.27 4.10 5.51
C MET A 64 15.95 3.12 4.38
N ILE A 65 15.01 2.22 4.62
CA ILE A 65 14.52 1.30 3.59
C ILE A 65 14.07 2.14 2.42
N ILE A 66 14.64 1.89 1.24
CA ILE A 66 14.15 2.48 0.00
C ILE A 66 12.93 1.62 -0.38
N PRO A 67 11.69 2.09 -0.16
CA PRO A 67 10.49 1.27 -0.40
C PRO A 67 10.19 1.09 -1.89
N LEU A 68 10.80 1.93 -2.72
CA LEU A 68 10.57 2.06 -4.14
C LEU A 68 11.92 2.20 -4.82
N ASP A 69 12.41 1.08 -5.33
CA ASP A 69 13.51 1.12 -6.30
C ASP A 69 12.90 1.44 -7.67
N PHE A 70 12.89 2.73 -8.03
CA PHE A 70 12.43 3.18 -9.35
C PHE A 70 13.45 2.91 -10.46
N VAL A 71 14.70 2.62 -10.08
CA VAL A 71 15.85 2.41 -10.97
C VAL A 71 16.05 0.91 -11.21
N GLY A 72 15.82 0.10 -10.17
CA GLY A 72 15.75 -1.34 -10.23
C GLY A 72 14.57 -1.79 -11.08
N THR A 73 14.87 -2.67 -12.00
CA THR A 73 13.93 -3.12 -13.02
C THR A 73 12.78 -3.91 -12.39
N PHE A 74 11.69 -3.19 -12.15
CA PHE A 74 10.49 -3.60 -11.41
C PHE A 74 10.05 -5.06 -11.66
N ARG A 75 10.38 -5.97 -10.75
CA ARG A 75 9.97 -7.39 -10.83
C ARG A 75 8.46 -7.59 -10.73
N ASN A 76 7.70 -6.61 -10.21
CA ASN A 76 6.24 -6.66 -10.02
C ASN A 76 5.56 -5.28 -10.22
N ARG A 77 5.62 -4.70 -11.42
CA ARG A 77 5.03 -3.37 -11.74
C ARG A 77 3.57 -3.22 -11.32
N TRP A 78 2.78 -4.26 -11.54
CA TRP A 78 1.36 -4.29 -11.20
C TRP A 78 1.11 -4.14 -9.68
N SER A 79 1.90 -4.79 -8.84
CA SER A 79 1.77 -4.67 -7.38
C SER A 79 1.99 -3.24 -6.89
N TYR A 80 2.99 -2.54 -7.43
CA TYR A 80 3.27 -1.15 -7.10
C TYR A 80 2.17 -0.21 -7.58
N GLY A 81 1.68 -0.39 -8.82
CA GLY A 81 0.56 0.39 -9.35
C GLY A 81 -0.71 0.22 -8.51
N VAL A 82 -1.00 -1.00 -8.07
CA VAL A 82 -2.15 -1.28 -7.19
C VAL A 82 -1.95 -0.66 -5.80
N ALA A 83 -0.74 -0.65 -5.26
CA ALA A 83 -0.44 0.03 -3.99
C ALA A 83 -0.69 1.55 -4.07
N PHE A 84 -0.33 2.20 -5.19
CA PHE A 84 -0.71 3.60 -5.41
C PHE A 84 -2.23 3.78 -5.54
N GLY A 85 -2.92 2.85 -6.21
CA GLY A 85 -4.38 2.86 -6.33
C GLY A 85 -5.11 2.75 -4.98
N ALA A 86 -4.58 1.95 -4.05
CA ALA A 86 -5.14 1.85 -2.70
C ALA A 86 -5.08 3.20 -1.95
N THR A 87 -4.02 3.99 -2.15
CA THR A 87 -3.80 5.29 -1.50
C THR A 87 -4.55 6.43 -2.18
N ALA A 88 -4.90 6.29 -3.46
CA ALA A 88 -5.42 7.36 -4.31
C ALA A 88 -6.66 8.05 -3.73
N ASN A 89 -7.59 7.28 -3.14
CA ASN A 89 -8.81 7.84 -2.58
C ASN A 89 -8.56 8.79 -1.40
N LYS A 90 -7.59 8.48 -0.54
CA LYS A 90 -7.22 9.33 0.61
C LYS A 90 -6.54 10.62 0.13
N VAL A 91 -5.69 10.52 -0.90
CA VAL A 91 -5.06 11.69 -1.52
C VAL A 91 -6.10 12.58 -2.19
N MET A 92 -7.03 12.00 -2.94
CA MET A 92 -8.12 12.75 -3.59
C MET A 92 -8.98 13.50 -2.56
N PHE A 93 -9.29 12.87 -1.42
CA PHE A 93 -10.04 13.52 -0.34
C PHE A 93 -9.27 14.71 0.27
N LEU A 94 -7.96 14.56 0.48
CA LEU A 94 -7.10 15.62 1.00
C LEU A 94 -7.09 16.88 0.11
N PHE A 95 -7.21 16.70 -1.21
CA PHE A 95 -7.23 17.79 -2.18
C PHE A 95 -8.64 18.25 -2.58
N SER A 96 -9.70 17.63 -2.05
CA SER A 96 -11.07 18.05 -2.35
C SER A 96 -11.42 19.36 -1.64
N GLU A 97 -12.08 20.28 -2.36
CA GLU A 97 -12.50 21.59 -1.83
C GLU A 97 -13.51 21.39 -0.68
N GLY A 98 -13.02 21.48 0.57
CA GLY A 98 -13.84 21.28 1.77
C GLY A 98 -13.10 20.68 2.96
N TYR A 99 -11.87 20.16 2.78
CA TYR A 99 -11.07 19.64 3.88
C TYR A 99 -10.45 20.77 4.71
N GLN A 100 -11.20 21.23 5.72
CA GLN A 100 -10.72 22.11 6.80
C GLN A 100 -10.69 21.31 8.10
N PRO A 101 -9.65 20.47 8.33
CA PRO A 101 -9.56 19.67 9.56
C PRO A 101 -9.40 20.56 10.80
N LEU A 102 -8.90 21.78 10.61
CA LEU A 102 -8.71 22.79 11.65
C LEU A 102 -9.09 24.17 11.09
N GLN A 103 -9.72 25.03 11.88
CA GLN A 103 -9.88 26.46 11.55
C GLN A 103 -8.52 27.15 11.65
N VAL A 104 -7.74 27.09 10.57
CA VAL A 104 -6.41 27.70 10.49
C VAL A 104 -6.46 28.87 9.48
N PRO A 105 -5.76 29.98 9.73
CA PRO A 105 -5.66 31.07 8.76
C PRO A 105 -5.14 30.60 7.40
N GLN A 106 -5.57 31.27 6.32
CA GLN A 106 -5.34 30.85 4.93
C GLN A 106 -3.86 30.60 4.57
N TRP A 107 -2.92 31.34 5.18
CA TRP A 107 -1.48 31.15 4.95
C TRP A 107 -0.95 29.83 5.54
N ALA A 108 -1.59 29.30 6.58
CA ALA A 108 -1.20 28.06 7.26
C ALA A 108 -1.80 26.80 6.59
N GLN A 109 -2.80 26.98 5.71
CA GLN A 109 -3.47 25.88 5.02
C GLN A 109 -2.52 25.02 4.19
N ALA A 110 -1.52 25.65 3.56
CA ALA A 110 -0.50 24.93 2.78
C ALA A 110 0.32 23.97 3.66
N PHE A 111 0.67 24.36 4.88
CA PHE A 111 1.42 23.51 5.81
C PHE A 111 0.58 22.34 6.32
N VAL A 112 -0.72 22.55 6.56
CA VAL A 112 -1.64 21.49 6.97
C VAL A 112 -1.80 20.45 5.87
N LEU A 113 -1.99 20.89 4.62
CA LEU A 113 -2.05 19.99 3.46
C LEU A 113 -0.75 19.22 3.25
N LEU A 114 0.41 19.88 3.45
CA LEU A 114 1.71 19.22 3.38
C LEU A 114 1.86 18.14 4.46
N ILE A 115 1.49 18.44 5.70
CA ILE A 115 1.54 17.49 6.82
C ILE A 115 0.59 16.32 6.56
N GLY A 116 -0.65 16.59 6.15
CA GLY A 116 -1.62 15.54 5.80
C GLY A 116 -1.13 14.66 4.65
N GLY A 117 -0.46 15.24 3.65
CA GLY A 117 0.15 14.48 2.55
C GLY A 117 1.28 13.57 3.03
N ILE A 118 2.14 14.07 3.93
CA ILE A 118 3.20 13.29 4.58
C ILE A 118 2.58 12.16 5.42
N GLU A 119 1.48 12.44 6.13
CA GLU A 119 0.77 11.48 6.96
C GLU A 119 0.16 10.33 6.14
N VAL A 120 -0.52 10.66 5.05
CA VAL A 120 -1.06 9.70 4.09
C VAL A 120 0.08 8.89 3.46
N GLY A 121 1.20 9.55 3.12
CA GLY A 121 2.39 8.88 2.59
C GLY A 121 3.00 7.88 3.58
N LEU A 122 3.22 8.29 4.84
CA LEU A 122 3.80 7.45 5.89
C LEU A 122 2.89 6.32 6.35
N SER A 123 1.58 6.52 6.34
CA SER A 123 0.62 5.45 6.62
C SER A 123 0.63 4.39 5.51
N HIS A 124 0.73 4.76 4.24
CA HIS A 124 0.72 3.79 3.14
C HIS A 124 2.10 3.23 2.76
N PHE A 125 3.18 3.82 3.28
CA PHE A 125 4.56 3.37 3.08
C PHE A 125 4.79 1.87 3.38
N PRO A 126 4.22 1.26 4.45
CA PRO A 126 4.41 -0.16 4.74
C PRO A 126 3.98 -1.09 3.60
N PHE A 127 2.97 -0.73 2.80
CA PHE A 127 2.57 -1.55 1.65
C PHE A 127 3.71 -1.70 0.65
N PHE A 128 4.37 -0.59 0.32
CA PHE A 128 5.52 -0.56 -0.58
C PHE A 128 6.74 -1.25 0.03
N ALA A 129 7.04 -0.94 1.29
CA ALA A 129 8.18 -1.53 2.00
C ALA A 129 8.06 -3.07 2.12
N CYS A 130 6.86 -3.59 2.40
CA CYS A 130 6.63 -5.03 2.48
C CYS A 130 6.75 -5.72 1.11
N LEU A 131 6.30 -5.08 0.03
CA LEU A 131 6.44 -5.58 -1.33
C LEU A 131 7.90 -5.62 -1.81
N SER A 132 8.71 -4.65 -1.38
CA SER A 132 10.13 -4.53 -1.78
C SER A 132 11.09 -5.33 -0.90
N SER A 133 10.65 -5.82 0.26
CA SER A 133 11.55 -6.47 1.22
C SER A 133 11.97 -7.87 0.77
N GLU A 134 13.24 -8.20 0.99
CA GLU A 134 13.82 -9.52 0.71
C GLU A 134 13.33 -10.59 1.71
N PHE A 135 12.94 -10.17 2.92
CA PHE A 135 12.43 -11.06 3.98
C PHE A 135 10.97 -11.44 3.74
N ARG A 136 10.74 -12.32 2.76
CA ARG A 136 9.39 -12.70 2.30
C ARG A 136 8.45 -13.17 3.40
N LEU A 137 8.92 -13.92 4.41
CA LEU A 137 8.05 -14.36 5.52
C LEU A 137 7.55 -13.19 6.36
N VAL A 138 8.48 -12.39 6.91
CA VAL A 138 8.13 -11.31 7.84
C VAL A 138 7.37 -10.20 7.11
N SER A 139 7.84 -9.81 5.92
CA SER A 139 7.18 -8.77 5.13
C SER A 139 5.77 -9.19 4.69
N SER A 140 5.58 -10.48 4.40
CA SER A 140 4.27 -10.98 4.05
C SER A 140 3.30 -11.00 5.23
N ILE A 141 3.76 -11.37 6.44
CA ILE A 141 2.91 -11.37 7.65
C ILE A 141 2.52 -9.94 8.01
N LEU A 142 3.50 -9.02 8.07
CA LEU A 142 3.26 -7.61 8.40
C LEU A 142 2.41 -6.90 7.33
N GLY A 143 2.68 -7.15 6.04
CA GLY A 143 1.90 -6.59 4.94
C GLY A 143 0.47 -7.13 4.89
N PHE A 144 0.28 -8.43 5.16
CA PHE A 144 -1.05 -9.05 5.22
C PHE A 144 -1.87 -8.51 6.39
N SER A 145 -1.31 -8.48 7.60
CA SER A 145 -2.05 -7.98 8.76
C SER A 145 -2.42 -6.50 8.60
N TYR A 146 -1.50 -5.69 8.07
CA TYR A 146 -1.75 -4.27 7.82
C TYR A 146 -2.82 -4.05 6.75
N SER A 147 -2.73 -4.75 5.61
CA SER A 147 -3.74 -4.66 4.55
C SER A 147 -5.10 -5.18 4.98
N LEU A 148 -5.16 -6.24 5.79
CA LEU A 148 -6.40 -6.78 6.34
C LEU A 148 -7.11 -5.77 7.25
N ILE A 149 -6.36 -5.10 8.13
CA ILE A 149 -6.92 -4.06 9.01
C ILE A 149 -7.50 -2.91 8.17
N TRP A 150 -6.74 -2.41 7.18
CA TRP A 150 -7.22 -1.36 6.28
C TRP A 150 -8.47 -1.78 5.51
N PHE A 151 -8.49 -3.00 4.96
CA PHE A 151 -9.64 -3.53 4.24
C PHE A 151 -10.87 -3.67 5.15
N ALA A 152 -10.70 -4.22 6.35
CA ALA A 152 -11.78 -4.40 7.32
C ALA A 152 -12.37 -3.06 7.75
N VAL A 153 -11.53 -2.10 8.14
CA VAL A 153 -11.98 -0.76 8.56
C VAL A 153 -12.66 -0.02 7.42
N THR A 154 -12.14 -0.11 6.20
CA THR A 154 -12.78 0.51 5.02
C THR A 154 -14.13 -0.13 4.71
N THR A 155 -14.25 -1.45 4.83
CA THR A 155 -15.52 -2.17 4.66
C THR A 155 -16.53 -1.80 5.74
N LEU A 156 -16.10 -1.71 7.00
CA LEU A 156 -16.96 -1.29 8.11
C LEU A 156 -17.50 0.13 7.90
N HIS A 157 -16.66 1.06 7.47
CA HIS A 157 -17.07 2.42 7.16
C HIS A 157 -18.12 2.48 6.03
N ILE A 158 -17.93 1.71 4.96
CA ILE A 158 -18.88 1.65 3.83
C ILE A 158 -20.22 1.03 4.27
N THR A 159 -20.19 -0.01 5.11
CA THR A 159 -21.40 -0.73 5.55
C THR A 159 -22.20 0.03 6.61
N GLN A 160 -21.55 0.81 7.48
CA GLN A 160 -22.23 1.60 8.51
C GLN A 160 -22.97 2.81 7.93
N CYS A 161 -22.39 3.51 6.95
CA CYS A 161 -22.99 4.70 6.35
C CYS A 161 -22.86 4.70 4.81
N PRO A 162 -23.76 4.01 4.08
CA PRO A 162 -23.75 4.02 2.61
C PRO A 162 -24.31 5.32 2.00
N HIS A 163 -24.94 6.21 2.78
CA HIS A 163 -25.67 7.37 2.26
C HIS A 163 -24.77 8.60 2.20
N GLY A 164 -24.41 9.02 0.98
CA GLY A 164 -23.79 10.32 0.72
C GLY A 164 -24.83 11.44 0.58
N GLN A 165 -24.44 12.65 0.96
CA GLN A 165 -25.32 13.82 1.04
C GLN A 165 -25.43 14.58 -0.29
N PHE A 166 -24.58 14.30 -1.30
CA PHE A 166 -24.46 15.14 -2.50
C PHE A 166 -24.76 14.42 -3.83
N VAL A 167 -24.39 13.15 -4.02
CA VAL A 167 -24.55 12.44 -5.31
C VAL A 167 -25.51 11.24 -5.23
N GLY A 168 -26.13 11.02 -4.07
CA GLY A 168 -27.17 10.02 -3.84
C GLY A 168 -26.71 8.85 -2.95
N LYS A 169 -27.59 7.84 -2.82
CA LYS A 169 -27.47 6.71 -1.87
C LYS A 169 -26.22 5.83 -1.97
N TYR A 170 -25.31 6.07 -2.92
CA TYR A 170 -24.15 5.22 -3.20
C TYR A 170 -22.84 6.00 -3.45
N GLU A 171 -22.81 7.31 -3.19
CA GLU A 171 -21.63 8.16 -3.45
C GLU A 171 -20.35 7.64 -2.78
N THR A 172 -20.44 7.30 -1.49
CA THR A 172 -19.31 6.74 -0.72
C THR A 172 -18.91 5.35 -1.24
N VAL A 173 -19.86 4.54 -1.71
CA VAL A 173 -19.56 3.22 -2.28
C VAL A 173 -18.78 3.38 -3.59
N VAL A 174 -19.25 4.22 -4.51
CA VAL A 174 -18.63 4.44 -5.82
C VAL A 174 -17.21 5.01 -5.66
N PHE A 175 -17.03 5.92 -4.71
CA PHE A 175 -15.72 6.54 -4.49
C PHE A 175 -14.72 5.56 -3.85
N TYR A 176 -15.12 4.78 -2.83
CA TYR A 176 -14.20 3.89 -2.12
C TYR A 176 -13.94 2.54 -2.81
N TRP A 177 -14.81 2.11 -3.74
CA TRP A 177 -14.71 0.81 -4.41
C TRP A 177 -13.37 0.55 -5.12
N PRO A 178 -12.77 1.48 -5.87
CA PRO A 178 -11.49 1.24 -6.54
C PRO A 178 -10.36 0.95 -5.54
N SER A 179 -10.26 1.73 -4.45
CA SER A 179 -9.28 1.49 -3.39
C SER A 179 -9.54 0.17 -2.67
N LEU A 180 -10.82 -0.20 -2.43
CA LEU A 180 -11.18 -1.48 -1.84
C LEU A 180 -10.72 -2.67 -2.70
N LEU A 181 -10.92 -2.59 -4.02
CA LEU A 181 -10.41 -3.59 -4.96
C LEU A 181 -8.88 -3.67 -4.95
N CYS A 182 -8.20 -2.52 -4.90
CA CYS A 182 -6.75 -2.48 -4.79
C CYS A 182 -6.24 -3.13 -3.49
N LEU A 183 -6.90 -2.85 -2.36
CA LEU A 183 -6.59 -3.45 -1.06
C LEU A 183 -6.82 -4.97 -1.08
N ALA A 184 -7.92 -5.43 -1.69
CA ALA A 184 -8.19 -6.86 -1.83
C ALA A 184 -7.13 -7.57 -2.68
N PHE A 185 -6.68 -6.95 -3.78
CA PHE A 185 -5.60 -7.48 -4.60
C PHE A 185 -4.27 -7.53 -3.84
N LEU A 186 -3.93 -6.49 -3.07
CA LEU A 186 -2.73 -6.49 -2.22
C LEU A 186 -2.79 -7.59 -1.16
N LEU A 187 -3.94 -7.76 -0.50
CA LEU A 187 -4.18 -8.83 0.47
C LEU A 187 -3.92 -10.20 -0.16
N GLY A 188 -4.48 -10.45 -1.35
CA GLY A 188 -4.24 -11.68 -2.11
C GLY A 188 -2.77 -11.86 -2.50
N ARG A 189 -2.08 -10.78 -2.85
CA ARG A 189 -0.65 -10.82 -3.17
C ARG A 189 0.20 -11.16 -1.96
N PHE A 190 -0.07 -10.55 -0.80
CA PHE A 190 0.60 -10.90 0.46
C PHE A 190 0.31 -12.35 0.83
N LEU A 191 -0.94 -12.82 0.74
CA LEU A 191 -1.27 -14.22 0.99
C LEU A 191 -0.49 -15.17 0.08
N TYR A 192 -0.38 -14.86 -1.21
CA TYR A 192 0.44 -15.64 -2.15
C TYR A 192 1.92 -15.67 -1.76
N MET A 193 2.49 -14.52 -1.38
CA MET A 193 3.88 -14.44 -0.91
C MET A 193 4.09 -15.27 0.36
N PHE A 194 3.13 -15.24 1.29
CA PHE A 194 3.15 -16.05 2.50
C PHE A 194 3.16 -17.55 2.17
N VAL A 195 2.20 -18.01 1.36
CA VAL A 195 2.08 -19.42 0.98
C VAL A 195 3.32 -19.89 0.24
N LYS A 196 3.84 -19.11 -0.71
CA LYS A 196 5.07 -19.42 -1.44
C LYS A 196 6.26 -19.52 -0.49
N SER A 197 6.40 -18.56 0.42
CA SER A 197 7.50 -18.55 1.37
C SER A 197 7.42 -19.70 2.38
N LEU A 198 6.21 -20.11 2.75
CA LEU A 198 5.97 -21.26 3.61
C LEU A 198 6.32 -22.57 2.91
N ARG A 199 5.94 -22.74 1.63
CA ARG A 199 6.33 -23.91 0.81
C ARG A 199 7.84 -24.08 0.69
N VAL A 200 8.55 -22.97 0.47
CA VAL A 200 10.03 -22.97 0.41
C VAL A 200 10.62 -23.37 1.77
N HIS A 201 10.08 -22.84 2.87
CA HIS A 201 10.57 -23.18 4.21
C HIS A 201 10.28 -24.64 4.61
N LEU A 202 9.16 -25.20 4.14
CA LEU A 202 8.82 -26.62 4.29
C LEU A 202 9.61 -27.54 3.33
N GLY A 203 10.49 -27.00 2.49
CA GLY A 203 11.33 -27.78 1.58
C GLY A 203 10.56 -28.43 0.42
N TRP A 204 9.32 -27.99 0.16
CA TRP A 204 8.47 -28.57 -0.88
C TRP A 204 8.79 -28.04 -2.28
N GLU A 205 9.48 -26.90 -2.36
CA GLU A 205 9.94 -26.25 -3.59
C GLU A 205 11.42 -25.89 -3.40
N LEU A 206 12.30 -26.52 -4.19
CA LEU A 206 13.69 -26.08 -4.31
C LEU A 206 13.67 -24.60 -4.70
N GLN A 207 14.55 -23.78 -4.09
CA GLN A 207 14.75 -22.37 -4.41
C GLN A 207 14.99 -22.20 -5.92
N THR A 208 13.90 -22.16 -6.67
CA THR A 208 13.87 -21.59 -8.00
C THR A 208 13.82 -20.12 -7.69
N GLU A 209 15.01 -19.56 -7.43
CA GLU A 209 15.27 -18.18 -7.73
C GLU A 209 14.52 -17.91 -9.04
N GLU A 210 13.48 -17.09 -8.96
CA GLU A 210 12.85 -16.55 -10.14
C GLU A 210 13.98 -15.79 -10.84
N LYS A 211 14.73 -16.48 -11.72
CA LYS A 211 15.68 -15.86 -12.64
C LYS A 211 14.92 -14.66 -13.16
N PRO A 212 15.38 -13.44 -12.86
CA PRO A 212 14.56 -12.28 -13.09
C PRO A 212 14.21 -12.31 -14.57
N PHE A 213 12.92 -12.43 -14.89
CA PHE A 213 12.40 -12.47 -16.26
C PHE A 213 13.00 -11.35 -17.13
N LEU A 214 13.41 -10.29 -16.45
CA LEU A 214 14.16 -9.18 -16.96
C LEU A 214 15.57 -9.49 -17.50
N GLU A 215 16.38 -10.35 -16.89
CA GLU A 215 17.68 -10.74 -17.44
C GLU A 215 17.51 -11.41 -18.80
N VAL A 216 16.43 -12.19 -18.96
CA VAL A 216 16.07 -12.80 -20.24
C VAL A 216 15.67 -11.72 -21.25
N HIS A 217 14.86 -10.74 -20.85
CA HIS A 217 14.43 -9.66 -21.74
C HIS A 217 15.56 -8.70 -22.12
N GLN A 218 16.46 -8.36 -21.19
CA GLN A 218 17.65 -7.57 -21.46
C GLN A 218 18.62 -8.33 -22.38
N ALA A 219 18.79 -9.64 -22.16
CA ALA A 219 19.59 -10.48 -23.05
C ALA A 219 18.96 -10.58 -24.45
N GLU A 220 17.63 -10.68 -24.56
CA GLU A 220 16.91 -10.66 -25.84
C GLU A 220 17.01 -9.31 -26.54
N HIS A 221 16.88 -8.20 -25.81
CA HIS A 221 17.04 -6.85 -26.35
C HIS A 221 18.46 -6.62 -26.87
N VAL A 222 19.48 -7.06 -26.13
CA VAL A 222 20.88 -7.01 -26.59
C VAL A 222 21.08 -7.92 -27.81
N LYS A 223 20.48 -9.12 -27.83
CA LYS A 223 20.51 -10.00 -29.01
C LYS A 223 19.83 -9.36 -30.23
N GLN A 224 18.76 -8.60 -30.04
CA GLN A 224 18.09 -7.85 -31.11
C GLN A 224 18.95 -6.70 -31.64
N LEU A 225 19.61 -5.94 -30.75
CA LEU A 225 20.53 -4.87 -31.13
C LEU A 225 21.77 -5.36 -31.88
N LEU A 226 22.29 -6.53 -31.51
CA LEU A 226 23.46 -7.16 -32.15
C LEU A 226 23.12 -7.92 -33.43
N ARG A 227 21.84 -8.02 -33.79
CA ARG A 227 21.42 -8.68 -35.03
C ARG A 227 21.84 -7.78 -36.21
N LYS A 228 22.90 -8.17 -36.92
CA LYS A 228 23.33 -7.48 -38.16
C LYS A 228 22.15 -7.38 -39.13
N CYS A 229 22.01 -6.23 -39.79
CA CYS A 229 21.11 -6.09 -40.94
C CYS A 229 21.37 -7.24 -41.92
N PRO A 230 20.33 -7.89 -42.47
CA PRO A 230 20.52 -8.85 -43.54
C PRO A 230 21.26 -8.13 -44.68
N LEU A 231 22.43 -8.65 -45.05
CA LEU A 231 23.13 -8.26 -46.27
C LEU A 231 22.19 -8.56 -47.43
N GLN A 232 21.68 -7.50 -48.04
CA GLN A 232 20.86 -7.54 -49.24
C GLN A 232 21.76 -7.42 -50.46
#